data_AF-A0A9D5VUK0-F1
#
_entry.id   AF-A0A9D5VUK0-F1
#
_cell.length_a   1.000
_cell.length_b   1.000
_cell.length_c   1.000
_cell.angle_alpha   90.00
_cell.angle_beta   90.00
_cell.angle_gamma   90.00
#
_symmetry.space_group_name_H-M   'P 1'
#
loop_
_entity.id
_entity.type
_entity.pdbx_description
1 polymer ?
#
loop_
_entity_poly.entity_id
_entity_poly.type
_entity_poly.pdbx_seq_one_letter_code
_entity_poly.pdbx_strand_id
1 'polypeptide(L)'
;MLQEREYIKSLLERYCYDATIEEKKKFYFEKLSDYNFKLDFDKSLLDYLSPSGKLHFCKAKVNLIHDNCDTLIPPNQSKLIYNDLKKYSPSAQHNLLLTSLISHVSINKINFHEIFQLYKLIQPLFS
;
A
#
# COMPACT_ATOMS: atom_id res chain seq x y z
N MET A 1 11.34 32.75 2.91
CA MET A 1 11.48 31.50 3.68
C MET A 1 10.19 31.08 4.42
N LEU A 2 9.67 31.81 5.41
CA LEU A 2 8.41 31.42 6.10
C LEU A 2 7.17 31.47 5.19
N GLN A 3 6.99 32.55 4.43
CA GLN A 3 5.86 32.72 3.49
C GLN A 3 5.88 31.70 2.35
N GLU A 4 7.07 31.32 1.90
CA GLU A 4 7.27 30.32 0.84
C GLU A 4 6.90 28.92 1.31
N ARG A 5 7.24 28.57 2.56
CA ARG A 5 6.83 27.31 3.18
C ARG A 5 5.31 27.22 3.34
N GLU A 6 4.66 28.27 3.83
CA GLU A 6 3.20 28.30 3.97
C GLU A 6 2.49 28.24 2.61
N TYR A 7 3.06 28.91 1.60
CA TYR A 7 2.58 28.80 0.22
C TYR A 7 2.69 27.37 -0.31
N ILE A 8 3.84 26.71 -0.18
CA ILE A 8 4.03 25.32 -0.62
C ILE A 8 3.08 24.37 0.13
N LYS A 9 2.92 24.56 1.44
CA LYS A 9 2.02 23.74 2.26
C LYS A 9 0.56 23.87 1.79
N SER A 10 0.06 25.09 1.64
CA SER A 10 -1.30 25.32 1.14
C SER A 10 -1.52 24.78 -0.29
N LEU A 11 -0.49 24.85 -1.14
CA LEU A 11 -0.51 24.29 -2.48
C LEU A 11 -0.66 22.75 -2.44
N LEU A 12 0.10 22.09 -1.55
CA LEU A 12 0.05 20.64 -1.35
C LEU A 12 -1.25 20.18 -0.70
N GLU A 13 -1.76 20.91 0.30
CA GLU A 13 -3.04 20.62 0.93
C GLU A 13 -4.18 20.69 -0.09
N ARG A 14 -4.24 21.76 -0.89
CA ARG A 14 -5.22 21.89 -1.97
C ARG A 14 -5.07 20.78 -3.01
N TYR A 15 -3.83 20.46 -3.39
CA TYR A 15 -3.57 19.36 -4.33
C TYR A 15 -4.06 18.01 -3.77
N CYS A 16 -3.87 17.73 -2.49
CA CYS A 16 -4.28 16.46 -1.89
C CYS A 16 -5.80 16.36 -1.72
N TYR A 17 -6.43 17.37 -1.13
CA TYR A 17 -7.79 17.29 -0.61
C TYR A 17 -8.87 17.86 -1.54
N ASP A 18 -8.57 18.96 -2.24
CA ASP A 18 -9.60 19.75 -2.93
C ASP A 18 -9.52 19.67 -4.46
N ALA A 19 -8.34 19.39 -5.01
CA ALA A 19 -8.12 19.39 -6.45
C ALA A 19 -8.84 18.23 -7.14
N THR A 20 -9.52 18.56 -8.25
CA THR A 20 -10.13 17.59 -9.16
C THR A 20 -9.08 16.69 -9.81
N ILE A 21 -9.51 15.56 -10.38
CA ILE A 21 -8.60 14.62 -11.05
C ILE A 21 -7.88 15.29 -12.23
N GLU A 22 -8.59 16.15 -12.96
CA GLU A 22 -8.08 16.92 -14.09
C GLU A 22 -7.02 17.94 -13.64
N GLU A 23 -7.27 18.66 -12.54
CA GLU A 23 -6.29 19.59 -11.97
C GLU A 23 -5.05 18.89 -11.43
N LYS A 24 -5.22 17.72 -10.81
CA LYS A 24 -4.10 16.88 -10.35
C LYS A 24 -3.22 16.43 -11.50
N LYS A 25 -3.83 15.94 -12.59
CA LYS A 25 -3.13 15.56 -13.82
C LYS A 25 -2.38 16.74 -14.43
N LYS A 26 -3.04 17.89 -14.54
CA LYS A 26 -2.43 19.13 -15.06
C LYS A 26 -1.22 19.54 -14.22
N PHE A 27 -1.36 19.57 -12.89
CA PHE A 27 -0.25 19.90 -11.99
C PHE A 27 0.92 18.92 -12.12
N TYR A 28 0.64 17.61 -12.24
CA TYR A 28 1.68 16.61 -12.47
C TYR A 28 2.48 16.91 -13.75
N PHE A 29 1.80 17.15 -14.88
CA PHE A 29 2.48 17.47 -16.15
C PHE A 29 3.20 18.82 -16.13
N GLU A 30 2.71 19.81 -15.40
CA GLU A 30 3.32 21.15 -15.39
C GLU A 30 4.47 21.29 -14.41
N LYS A 31 4.49 20.51 -13.32
CA LYS A 31 5.41 20.71 -12.19
C LYS A 31 6.23 19.49 -11.82
N LEU A 32 5.77 18.29 -12.15
CA LEU A 32 6.35 17.04 -11.65
C LEU A 32 6.84 16.10 -12.76
N SER A 33 6.40 16.23 -14.01
CA SER A 33 6.75 15.29 -15.09
C SER A 33 8.23 15.27 -15.43
N ASP A 34 8.90 16.41 -15.27
CA ASP A 34 10.34 16.55 -15.53
C ASP A 34 11.18 16.22 -14.28
N TYR A 35 10.51 15.98 -13.13
CA TYR A 35 11.17 15.60 -11.90
C TYR A 35 11.59 14.13 -11.98
N ASN A 36 12.78 13.92 -12.53
CA ASN A 36 13.41 12.62 -12.62
C ASN A 36 13.91 12.22 -11.23
N PHE A 37 13.08 11.53 -10.44
CA PHE A 37 13.51 10.90 -9.20
C PHE A 37 14.56 9.83 -9.52
N LYS A 38 15.83 10.23 -9.61
CA LYS A 38 16.94 9.30 -9.42
C LYS A 38 17.01 8.99 -7.93
N LEU A 39 16.18 8.05 -7.52
CA LEU A 39 16.35 7.36 -6.25
C LEU A 39 17.59 6.48 -6.41
N ASP A 40 18.75 7.04 -6.06
CA ASP A 40 20.03 6.33 -6.03
C ASP A 40 20.05 5.45 -4.77
N PHE A 41 19.18 4.44 -4.77
CA PHE A 41 19.17 3.44 -3.72
C PHE A 41 20.09 2.29 -4.12
N ASP A 42 20.94 1.91 -3.17
CA ASP A 42 21.68 0.66 -3.28
C ASP A 42 20.67 -0.49 -3.35
N LYS A 43 20.56 -1.10 -4.53
CA LYS A 43 19.67 -2.23 -4.77
C LYS A 43 19.98 -3.39 -3.84
N SER A 44 21.24 -3.59 -3.45
CA SER A 44 21.63 -4.64 -2.51
C SER A 44 21.06 -4.41 -1.12
N LEU A 45 20.92 -3.14 -0.70
CA LEU A 45 20.28 -2.77 0.56
C LEU A 45 18.77 -3.06 0.52
N LEU A 46 18.11 -2.73 -0.60
CA LEU A 46 16.68 -3.05 -0.78
C LEU A 46 16.44 -4.56 -0.78
N ASP A 47 17.30 -5.32 -1.46
CA ASP A 47 17.25 -6.78 -1.47
C ASP A 47 17.54 -7.36 -0.07
N TYR A 48 18.41 -6.73 0.71
CA TYR A 48 18.68 -7.10 2.10
C TYR A 48 17.49 -6.82 3.05
N LEU A 49 16.78 -5.70 2.86
CA LEU A 49 15.60 -5.36 3.67
C LEU A 49 14.33 -6.08 3.20
N SER A 50 14.30 -6.54 1.95
CA SER A 50 13.14 -7.22 1.39
C SER A 50 12.81 -8.50 2.17
N PRO A 51 11.53 -8.71 2.53
CA PRO A 51 11.07 -9.94 3.15
C PRO A 51 11.03 -11.11 2.16
N SER A 52 11.08 -10.86 0.84
CA SER A 52 10.98 -11.92 -0.18
C SER A 52 12.10 -12.96 0.01
N GLY A 53 11.73 -14.25 -0.02
CA GLY A 53 12.66 -15.36 0.22
C GLY A 53 13.17 -15.52 1.67
N LYS A 54 12.88 -14.58 2.58
CA LYS A 54 13.35 -14.60 3.99
C LYS A 54 12.27 -14.98 4.99
N LEU A 55 11.08 -15.32 4.53
CA LEU A 55 9.93 -15.65 5.39
C LEU A 55 9.98 -17.07 5.99
N HIS A 56 11.06 -17.82 5.77
CA HIS A 56 11.17 -19.20 6.25
C HIS A 56 11.25 -19.36 7.76
N PHE A 57 11.57 -18.29 8.49
CA PHE A 57 11.51 -18.27 9.95
C PHE A 57 10.16 -17.81 10.51
N CYS A 58 9.21 -17.43 9.65
CA CYS A 58 7.92 -16.91 10.09
C CYS A 58 7.01 -18.04 10.60
N LYS A 59 7.07 -18.30 11.91
CA LYS A 59 6.20 -19.27 12.60
C LYS A 59 4.86 -18.68 13.01
N ALA A 60 4.72 -17.36 12.95
CA ALA A 60 3.51 -16.66 13.33
C ALA A 60 2.44 -16.77 12.24
N LYS A 61 1.17 -16.75 12.64
CA LYS A 61 0.06 -16.51 11.72
C LYS A 61 0.21 -15.10 11.13
N VAL A 62 0.15 -15.00 9.80
CA VAL A 62 0.21 -13.71 9.08
C VAL A 62 -1.10 -13.50 8.34
N ASN A 63 -1.75 -12.37 8.57
CA ASN A 63 -2.90 -11.93 7.80
C ASN A 63 -2.46 -10.76 6.91
N LEU A 64 -2.46 -10.96 5.60
CA LEU A 64 -2.17 -9.95 4.60
C LEU A 64 -3.50 -9.34 4.15
N ILE A 65 -3.63 -8.02 4.23
CA ILE A 65 -4.81 -7.29 3.75
C ILE A 65 -4.30 -6.24 2.78
N HIS A 66 -4.86 -6.19 1.56
CA HIS A 66 -4.32 -5.37 0.48
C HIS A 66 -5.42 -4.89 -0.47
N ASP A 67 -5.29 -3.67 -1.02
CA ASP A 67 -6.25 -3.11 -1.98
C ASP A 67 -6.21 -3.89 -3.31
N ASN A 68 -7.34 -4.42 -3.76
CA ASN A 68 -7.38 -5.15 -5.04
C ASN A 68 -7.07 -4.27 -6.26
N CYS A 69 -7.14 -2.95 -6.11
CA CYS A 69 -6.91 -1.95 -7.14
C CYS A 69 -5.76 -0.99 -6.80
N ASP A 70 -4.86 -1.37 -5.88
CA ASP A 70 -3.69 -0.55 -5.56
C ASP A 70 -2.83 -0.29 -6.80
N THR A 71 -2.70 0.99 -7.17
CA THR A 71 -1.88 1.42 -8.31
C THR A 71 -0.45 1.76 -7.92
N LEU A 72 -0.18 1.98 -6.62
CA LEU A 72 1.14 2.31 -6.09
C LEU A 72 1.93 1.03 -5.76
N ILE A 73 1.29 0.05 -5.10
CA ILE A 73 1.88 -1.25 -4.77
C ILE A 73 1.00 -2.34 -5.36
N PRO A 74 1.35 -2.95 -6.50
CA PRO A 74 0.44 -3.90 -7.15
C PRO A 74 0.09 -5.10 -6.25
N PRO A 75 -1.17 -5.59 -6.24
CA PRO A 75 -1.63 -6.70 -5.40
C PRO A 75 -0.90 -8.02 -5.65
N ASN A 76 -0.23 -8.14 -6.80
CA ASN A 76 0.65 -9.28 -7.08
C ASN A 76 1.81 -9.38 -6.09
N GLN A 77 2.28 -8.27 -5.49
CA GLN A 77 3.33 -8.31 -4.47
C GLN A 77 2.85 -9.05 -3.21
N SER A 78 1.65 -8.75 -2.72
CA SER A 78 1.07 -9.49 -1.59
C SER A 78 0.78 -10.95 -1.91
N LYS A 79 0.40 -11.28 -3.15
CA LYS A 79 0.26 -12.68 -3.60
C LYS A 79 1.60 -13.43 -3.55
N LEU A 80 2.69 -12.81 -3.99
CA LEU A 80 4.03 -13.41 -3.94
C LEU A 80 4.44 -13.69 -2.49
N ILE A 81 4.27 -12.71 -1.60
CA ILE A 81 4.54 -12.86 -0.15
C ILE A 81 3.69 -13.99 0.44
N TYR A 82 2.39 -14.04 0.10
CA TYR A 82 1.50 -15.09 0.58
C TYR A 82 1.92 -16.50 0.13
N ASN A 83 2.36 -16.62 -1.12
CA ASN A 83 2.86 -17.88 -1.66
C ASN A 83 4.17 -18.31 -0.97
N ASP A 84 5.08 -17.36 -0.71
CA ASP A 84 6.29 -17.61 0.06
C ASP A 84 5.96 -18.09 1.48
N LEU A 85 5.03 -17.43 2.18
CA LEU A 85 4.58 -17.85 3.51
C LEU A 85 4.02 -19.26 3.51
N LYS A 86 3.14 -19.60 2.55
CA LYS A 86 2.59 -20.94 2.40
C LYS A 86 3.66 -21.99 2.09
N LYS A 87 4.65 -21.64 1.28
CA LYS A 87 5.74 -22.54 0.89
C LYS A 87 6.63 -22.86 2.08
N TYR A 88 7.00 -21.87 2.88
CA TYR A 88 8.00 -22.06 3.93
C TYR A 88 7.42 -22.31 5.33
N SER A 89 6.14 -21.99 5.56
CA SER A 89 5.44 -22.21 6.82
C SER A 89 4.02 -22.77 6.58
N PRO A 90 3.90 -23.95 5.92
CA PRO A 90 2.61 -24.50 5.53
C PRO A 90 1.69 -24.84 6.71
N SER A 91 2.26 -25.05 7.90
CA SER A 91 1.52 -25.32 9.14
C SER A 91 0.88 -24.07 9.75
N ALA A 92 1.35 -22.87 9.40
CA ALA A 92 0.78 -21.63 9.90
C ALA A 92 -0.44 -21.21 9.05
N GLN A 93 -1.51 -20.79 9.73
CA GLN A 93 -2.79 -20.42 9.11
C GLN A 93 -2.75 -19.02 8.47
N HIS A 94 -1.87 -18.83 7.49
CA HIS A 94 -1.73 -17.55 6.79
C HIS A 94 -2.98 -17.21 5.96
N ASN A 95 -3.37 -15.94 5.94
CA ASN A 95 -4.50 -15.44 5.15
C ASN A 95 -4.07 -14.29 4.24
N LEU A 96 -4.70 -14.18 3.07
CA LEU A 96 -4.61 -13.04 2.18
C LEU A 96 -6.04 -12.58 1.85
N LEU A 97 -6.35 -11.33 2.14
CA LEU A 97 -7.57 -10.65 1.75
C LEU A 97 -7.22 -9.53 0.77
N LEU A 98 -7.65 -9.69 -0.47
CA LEU A 98 -7.69 -8.60 -1.45
C LEU A 98 -9.07 -7.96 -1.37
N THR A 99 -9.12 -6.69 -1.01
CA THR A 99 -10.39 -5.99 -0.72
C THR A 99 -10.35 -4.57 -1.28
N SER A 100 -11.50 -4.05 -1.68
CA SER A 100 -11.66 -2.65 -2.10
C SER A 100 -11.99 -1.71 -0.92
N LEU A 101 -12.14 -2.25 0.30
CA LEU A 101 -12.51 -1.51 1.51
C LEU A 101 -11.39 -0.63 2.05
N ILE A 102 -10.15 -1.01 1.80
CA ILE A 102 -8.96 -0.32 2.29
C ILE A 102 -8.23 0.17 1.05
N SER A 103 -8.60 1.34 0.53
CA SER A 103 -7.87 1.95 -0.58
C SER A 103 -7.01 3.10 -0.10
N HIS A 104 -5.85 3.24 -0.72
CA HIS A 104 -4.92 4.34 -0.45
C HIS A 104 -5.52 5.73 -0.73
N VAL A 105 -6.61 5.86 -1.50
CA VAL A 105 -7.12 7.16 -1.96
C VAL A 105 -8.66 7.32 -1.88
N SER A 106 -9.45 6.28 -1.62
CA SER A 106 -10.92 6.43 -1.53
C SER A 106 -11.62 5.23 -0.89
N ILE A 107 -12.59 5.45 -0.01
CA ILE A 107 -13.54 4.39 0.36
C ILE A 107 -14.37 4.07 -0.89
N ASN A 108 -14.00 3.01 -1.61
CA ASN A 108 -14.80 2.49 -2.71
C ASN A 108 -16.02 1.74 -2.14
N LYS A 109 -17.01 1.53 -3.02
CA LYS A 109 -18.34 0.95 -2.72
C LYS A 109 -18.29 -0.10 -1.61
N ILE A 110 -19.05 0.14 -0.55
CA ILE A 110 -19.14 -0.76 0.60
C ILE A 110 -19.65 -2.13 0.16
N ASN A 111 -18.79 -3.13 0.26
CA ASN A 111 -19.14 -4.53 0.09
C ASN A 111 -19.22 -5.22 1.47
N PHE A 112 -20.43 -5.51 1.93
CA PHE A 112 -20.65 -6.14 3.24
C PHE A 112 -19.96 -7.51 3.39
N HIS A 113 -19.78 -8.24 2.28
CA HIS A 113 -19.06 -9.51 2.33
C HIS A 113 -17.58 -9.30 2.68
N GLU A 114 -16.94 -8.29 2.08
CA GLU A 114 -15.56 -7.92 2.38
C GLU A 114 -15.43 -7.40 3.81
N ILE A 115 -16.43 -6.69 4.34
CA ILE A 115 -16.41 -6.19 5.73
C ILE A 115 -16.39 -7.38 6.69
N PHE A 116 -17.22 -8.38 6.44
CA PHE A 116 -17.27 -9.57 7.27
C PHE A 116 -15.96 -10.38 7.20
N GLN A 117 -15.38 -10.52 6.01
CA GLN A 117 -14.08 -11.17 5.83
C GLN A 117 -12.96 -10.40 6.57
N LEU A 118 -12.95 -9.07 6.45
CA LEU A 118 -12.00 -8.21 7.15
C LEU A 118 -12.16 -8.33 8.66
N TYR A 119 -13.39 -8.25 9.17
CA TYR A 119 -13.70 -8.41 10.59
C TYR A 119 -13.17 -9.74 11.13
N LYS A 120 -13.42 -10.86 10.43
CA LYS A 120 -12.89 -12.18 10.84
C LYS A 120 -11.37 -12.22 10.94
N LEU A 121 -10.65 -11.46 10.11
CA LEU A 121 -9.19 -11.43 10.13
C LEU A 121 -8.63 -10.57 11.27
N ILE A 122 -9.29 -9.47 11.61
CA ILE A 122 -8.84 -8.54 12.64
C ILE A 122 -9.39 -8.83 14.03
N GLN A 123 -10.52 -9.55 14.15
CA GLN A 123 -11.15 -9.90 15.42
C GLN A 123 -10.16 -10.48 16.46
N PRO A 124 -9.22 -11.37 16.11
CA PRO A 124 -8.26 -11.90 17.08
C PRO A 124 -7.33 -10.86 17.71
N LEU A 125 -7.22 -9.65 17.15
CA LEU A 125 -6.40 -8.57 17.71
C LEU A 125 -7.10 -7.85 18.88
N PHE A 126 -8.42 -8.01 19.01
CA PHE A 126 -9.26 -7.35 20.01
C PHE A 126 -9.81 -8.34 21.06
N SER A 127 -9.34 -9.59 21.02
CA SER A 127 -9.72 -10.68 21.92
C SER A 127 -8.66 -10.89 22.99
#